data_AF-A0A1Y3B348-F1
#
_entry.id   AF-A0A1Y3B348-F1
#
_cell.length_a   1.000
_cell.length_b   1.000
_cell.length_c   1.000
_cell.angle_alpha   90.00
_cell.angle_beta   90.00
_cell.angle_gamma   90.00
#
_symmetry.space_group_name_H-M   'P 1'
#
loop_
_entity.id
_entity.type
_entity.pdbx_description
1 polymer ?
#
loop_
_entity_poly.entity_id
_entity_poly.type
_entity_poly.pdbx_seq_one_letter_code
_entity_poly.pdbx_strand_id
1 'polypeptide(L)'
;MSDSMISKSNETLSKQVSDETDDFGLPLRKKPRTMVKLMDDQVDVIRMGQYKLRDYQKYLFNEAKKENIIICLPTGSGKTLIAFCLIRHMFEQTIGDYPSIAKRTFFLAPNRALITQQYETAKILLPGKITMITGDQNPDDFSSNDWMKTLKNFQLFFVTPAILYDIL
;
A
#
# COMPACT_ATOMS: atom_id res chain seq x y z
N MET A 1 52.82 -31.56 -19.20
CA MET A 1 54.16 -31.16 -18.72
C MET A 1 54.36 -29.74 -19.22
N SER A 2 53.95 -28.73 -18.43
CA SER A 2 54.78 -28.00 -17.43
C SER A 2 55.76 -27.06 -18.13
N ASP A 3 55.96 -25.80 -17.78
CA ASP A 3 55.37 -24.88 -16.80
C ASP A 3 55.99 -23.49 -17.04
N SER A 4 55.29 -22.44 -16.61
CA SER A 4 55.80 -21.14 -16.10
C SER A 4 56.75 -20.24 -16.92
N MET A 5 56.40 -18.94 -17.00
CA MET A 5 57.13 -17.79 -16.41
C MET A 5 56.39 -16.48 -16.78
N ILE A 6 55.76 -15.73 -15.84
CA ILE A 6 56.32 -14.62 -15.01
C ILE A 6 56.63 -13.39 -15.90
N SER A 7 56.21 -12.14 -15.69
CA SER A 7 55.57 -11.40 -14.58
C SER A 7 55.40 -9.91 -14.94
N LYS A 8 54.68 -9.16 -14.08
CA LYS A 8 54.72 -7.70 -13.85
C LYS A 8 54.16 -6.85 -15.02
N SER A 9 53.31 -5.84 -14.82
CA SER A 9 53.37 -4.77 -13.84
C SER A 9 52.04 -4.01 -13.81
N ASN A 10 51.85 -3.29 -12.70
CA ASN A 10 50.97 -2.12 -12.50
C ASN A 10 49.74 -2.36 -11.60
N GLU A 11 50.05 -2.58 -10.32
CA GLU A 11 49.61 -1.66 -9.28
C GLU A 11 49.44 -0.22 -9.80
N THR A 12 48.26 0.37 -9.66
CA THR A 12 48.16 1.69 -9.01
C THR A 12 46.72 1.90 -8.52
N LEU A 13 46.60 2.41 -7.28
CA LEU A 13 45.43 3.01 -6.64
C LEU A 13 44.51 2.09 -5.83
N SER A 14 45.12 1.56 -4.77
CA SER A 14 44.54 1.60 -3.43
C SER A 14 43.99 3.00 -3.10
N LYS A 15 42.67 3.11 -2.87
CA LYS A 15 42.07 4.09 -1.97
C LYS A 15 41.02 3.40 -1.10
N GLN A 16 41.48 3.01 0.08
CA GLN A 16 40.81 3.08 1.38
C GLN A 16 39.28 2.84 1.39
N VAL A 17 38.89 1.61 1.76
CA VAL A 17 37.69 1.39 2.58
C VAL A 17 38.21 1.00 3.95
N SER A 18 38.10 1.91 4.91
CA SER A 18 38.31 1.61 6.32
C SER A 18 37.25 0.61 6.77
N ASP A 19 37.64 -0.65 6.99
CA ASP A 19 36.79 -1.62 7.68
C ASP A 19 36.62 -1.16 9.14
N GLU A 20 35.46 -0.61 9.47
CA GLU A 20 35.08 -0.34 10.85
C GLU A 20 34.92 -1.68 11.59
N THR A 21 35.80 -1.91 12.56
CA THR A 21 35.71 -2.99 13.56
C THR A 21 35.10 -2.45 14.85
N ASP A 22 34.42 -3.29 15.62
CA ASP A 22 33.99 -2.90 16.97
C ASP A 22 35.17 -2.88 17.97
N ASP A 23 34.92 -2.47 19.23
CA ASP A 23 35.90 -2.35 20.33
C ASP A 23 36.58 -3.71 20.69
N PHE A 24 36.11 -4.81 20.10
CA PHE A 24 36.67 -6.16 20.24
C PHE A 24 37.44 -6.62 19.00
N GLY A 25 37.66 -5.74 18.02
CA GLY A 25 38.44 -6.04 16.82
C GLY A 25 37.76 -7.01 15.85
N LEU A 26 36.44 -7.20 15.98
CA LEU A 26 35.67 -8.05 15.07
C LEU A 26 35.10 -7.19 13.92
N PRO A 27 35.08 -7.72 12.68
CA PRO A 27 34.49 -7.02 11.55
C PRO A 27 32.99 -6.81 11.82
N LEU A 28 32.50 -5.57 11.69
CA LEU A 28 31.08 -5.29 11.78
C LEU A 28 30.34 -6.09 10.71
N ARG A 29 29.67 -7.17 11.15
CA ARG A 29 28.89 -8.05 10.27
C ARG A 29 27.72 -7.26 9.69
N LYS A 30 27.88 -6.74 8.46
CA LYS A 30 26.75 -6.24 7.67
C LYS A 30 25.73 -7.38 7.57
N LYS A 31 24.55 -7.19 8.17
CA LYS A 31 23.48 -8.21 8.16
C LYS A 31 23.26 -8.67 6.71
N PRO A 32 23.31 -9.99 6.43
CA PRO A 32 23.00 -10.48 5.10
C PRO A 32 21.54 -10.12 4.80
N ARG A 33 21.34 -9.29 3.77
CA ARG A 33 20.04 -9.11 3.14
C ARG A 33 19.69 -10.45 2.53
N THR A 34 18.83 -11.22 3.21
CA THR A 34 17.87 -12.24 2.71
C THR A 34 17.67 -13.30 3.79
N MET A 35 16.71 -13.04 4.68
CA MET A 35 15.85 -14.00 5.40
C MET A 35 15.10 -13.25 6.53
N VAL A 36 14.28 -12.27 6.14
CA VAL A 36 13.10 -11.82 6.87
C VAL A 36 12.13 -11.37 5.78
N LYS A 37 11.27 -12.26 5.27
CA LYS A 37 10.22 -11.86 4.32
C LYS A 37 8.92 -12.67 4.42
N LEU A 38 8.67 -13.32 5.55
CA LEU A 38 7.40 -13.99 5.82
C LEU A 38 6.74 -13.55 7.13
N MET A 39 7.30 -12.52 7.79
CA MET A 39 6.75 -11.98 9.04
C MET A 39 6.47 -10.47 8.99
N ASP A 40 6.81 -9.77 7.91
CA ASP A 40 6.67 -8.30 7.81
C ASP A 40 5.28 -7.85 7.33
N ASP A 41 4.62 -8.61 6.45
CA ASP A 41 3.33 -8.18 5.88
C ASP A 41 2.21 -8.11 6.92
N GLN A 42 2.31 -8.86 8.03
CA GLN A 42 1.35 -8.78 9.14
C GLN A 42 1.61 -7.58 10.04
N VAL A 43 2.88 -7.23 10.27
CA VAL A 43 3.28 -6.15 11.19
C VAL A 43 2.92 -4.79 10.59
N ASP A 44 3.10 -4.64 9.28
CA ASP A 44 2.74 -3.42 8.55
C ASP A 44 1.24 -3.17 8.51
N VAL A 45 0.38 -4.21 8.43
CA VAL A 45 -1.07 -3.97 8.41
C VAL A 45 -1.65 -3.74 9.80
N ILE A 46 -0.99 -4.22 10.85
CA ILE A 46 -1.32 -3.86 12.25
C ILE A 46 -1.02 -2.37 12.52
N ARG A 47 -0.18 -1.73 11.70
CA ARG A 47 0.25 -0.33 11.85
C ARG A 47 0.08 0.48 10.56
N MET A 48 -0.95 1.31 10.48
CA MET A 48 -1.13 2.29 9.41
C MET A 48 -0.43 3.60 9.78
N GLY A 49 0.85 3.74 9.43
CA GLY A 49 1.67 4.87 9.85
C GLY A 49 1.82 4.90 11.37
N GLN A 50 1.41 6.00 12.02
CA GLN A 50 1.40 6.11 13.49
C GLN A 50 0.25 5.36 14.17
N TYR A 51 -0.74 4.87 13.42
CA TYR A 51 -1.94 4.27 13.99
C TYR A 51 -1.77 2.76 14.17
N LYS A 52 -1.83 2.29 15.41
CA LYS A 52 -1.83 0.86 15.75
C LYS A 52 -3.24 0.36 16.03
N LEU A 53 -3.63 -0.77 15.41
CA LEU A 53 -4.92 -1.41 15.68
C LEU A 53 -5.01 -1.93 17.13
N ARG A 54 -6.18 -1.71 17.76
CA ARG A 54 -6.57 -2.35 19.02
C ARG A 54 -6.94 -3.82 18.78
N ASP A 55 -6.94 -4.63 19.83
CA ASP A 55 -7.10 -6.09 19.65
C ASP A 55 -8.45 -6.48 19.03
N TYR A 56 -9.55 -5.81 19.41
CA TYR A 56 -10.84 -6.02 18.74
C TYR A 56 -10.82 -5.60 17.26
N GLN A 57 -10.07 -4.55 16.92
CA GLN A 57 -9.94 -4.08 15.53
C GLN A 57 -9.12 -5.05 14.70
N LYS A 58 -8.06 -5.64 15.28
CA LYS A 58 -7.26 -6.69 14.63
C LYS A 58 -8.11 -7.93 14.37
N TYR A 59 -8.91 -8.35 15.35
CA TYR A 59 -9.83 -9.47 15.18
C TYR A 59 -10.79 -9.23 14.02
N LEU A 60 -11.48 -8.08 14.01
CA LEU A 60 -12.40 -7.72 12.92
C LEU A 60 -11.72 -7.60 11.56
N PHE A 61 -10.51 -7.01 11.52
CA PHE A 61 -9.71 -6.96 10.30
C PHE A 61 -9.36 -8.36 9.78
N ASN A 62 -8.97 -9.28 10.66
CA ASN A 62 -8.65 -10.65 10.29
C ASN A 62 -9.86 -11.44 9.79
N GLU A 63 -11.06 -11.20 10.36
CA GLU A 63 -12.29 -11.81 9.83
C GLU A 63 -12.69 -11.20 8.48
N ALA A 64 -12.61 -9.88 8.33
CA ALA A 64 -12.91 -9.19 7.06
C ALA A 64 -12.01 -9.60 5.89
N LYS A 65 -10.83 -10.18 6.17
CA LYS A 65 -9.94 -10.73 5.15
C LYS A 65 -10.43 -12.06 4.57
N LYS A 66 -11.17 -12.83 5.36
CA LYS A 66 -11.63 -14.17 4.97
C LYS A 66 -12.93 -14.09 4.17
N GLU A 67 -13.83 -13.21 4.58
CA GLU A 67 -15.16 -13.07 3.99
C GLU A 67 -15.73 -11.66 4.15
N ASN A 68 -16.85 -11.40 3.47
CA ASN A 68 -17.55 -10.13 3.55
C ASN A 68 -18.32 -10.04 4.88
N ILE A 69 -18.04 -9.00 5.67
CA ILE A 69 -18.68 -8.81 6.98
C ILE A 69 -19.31 -7.42 7.13
N ILE A 70 -20.35 -7.33 7.95
CA ILE A 70 -20.94 -6.07 8.40
C ILE A 70 -20.48 -5.79 9.82
N ILE A 71 -19.78 -4.68 10.03
CA ILE A 71 -19.21 -4.31 11.34
C ILE A 71 -20.14 -3.31 12.06
N CYS A 72 -20.77 -3.76 13.13
CA CYS A 72 -21.61 -2.93 13.99
C CYS A 72 -20.83 -2.47 15.23
N LEU A 73 -20.19 -1.30 15.15
CA LEU A 73 -19.47 -0.67 16.27
C LEU A 73 -19.93 0.78 16.49
N PRO A 74 -19.83 1.32 17.72
CA PRO A 74 -20.17 2.72 17.99
C PRO A 74 -19.25 3.71 17.26
N THR A 75 -19.71 4.96 17.11
CA THR A 75 -18.89 6.05 16.56
C THR A 75 -17.67 6.30 17.45
N GLY A 76 -16.56 6.71 16.84
CA GLY A 76 -15.29 6.91 17.58
C GLY A 76 -14.48 5.63 17.85
N SER A 77 -15.04 4.42 17.63
CA SER A 77 -14.31 3.16 17.81
C SER A 77 -13.28 2.84 16.71
N GLY A 78 -13.05 3.76 15.77
CA GLY A 78 -12.04 3.61 14.71
C GLY A 78 -12.42 2.63 13.61
N LYS A 79 -13.71 2.51 13.26
CA LYS A 79 -14.19 1.66 12.16
C LYS A 79 -13.47 1.95 10.83
N THR A 80 -13.26 3.23 10.52
CA THR A 80 -12.60 3.63 9.26
C THR A 80 -11.15 3.16 9.18
N LEU A 81 -10.45 3.10 10.32
CA LEU A 81 -9.09 2.58 10.36
C LEU A 81 -9.04 1.09 9.98
N ILE A 82 -10.02 0.29 10.42
CA ILE A 82 -10.16 -1.11 10.01
C ILE A 82 -10.33 -1.21 8.50
N ALA A 83 -11.22 -0.38 7.92
CA ALA A 83 -11.45 -0.33 6.48
C ALA A 83 -10.18 0.04 5.72
N PHE A 84 -9.41 1.04 6.17
CA PHE A 84 -8.15 1.42 5.53
C PHE A 84 -7.09 0.32 5.62
N CYS A 85 -6.97 -0.38 6.75
CA CYS A 85 -6.10 -1.56 6.84
C CYS A 85 -6.51 -2.64 5.82
N LEU A 86 -7.82 -2.87 5.64
CA LEU A 86 -8.34 -3.83 4.65
C LEU A 86 -8.03 -3.40 3.22
N ILE A 87 -8.23 -2.13 2.88
CA ILE A 87 -7.91 -1.58 1.56
C ILE A 87 -6.41 -1.72 1.27
N ARG A 88 -5.55 -1.41 2.24
CA ARG A 88 -4.10 -1.59 2.08
C ARG A 88 -3.74 -3.06 1.89
N HIS A 89 -4.34 -3.96 2.65
CA HIS A 89 -4.11 -5.41 2.51
C HIS A 89 -4.53 -5.93 1.14
N MET A 90 -5.64 -5.43 0.60
CA MET A 90 -6.15 -5.82 -0.72
C MET A 90 -5.51 -5.03 -1.89
N PHE A 91 -4.60 -4.10 -1.61
CA PHE A 91 -4.08 -3.18 -2.60
C PHE A 91 -3.39 -3.88 -3.78
N GLU A 92 -2.69 -4.98 -3.52
CA GLU A 92 -2.02 -5.76 -4.57
C GLU A 92 -2.99 -6.26 -5.63
N GLN A 93 -4.26 -6.53 -5.27
CA GLN A 93 -5.29 -6.95 -6.23
C GLN A 93 -5.69 -5.82 -7.19
N THR A 94 -5.29 -4.58 -6.93
CA THR A 94 -5.57 -3.42 -7.79
C THR A 94 -4.46 -3.10 -8.80
N ILE A 95 -3.36 -3.84 -8.74
CA ILE A 95 -2.19 -3.66 -9.59
C ILE A 95 -2.35 -4.48 -10.88
N GLY A 96 -2.00 -3.86 -12.02
CA GLY A 96 -2.07 -4.47 -13.35
C GLY A 96 -3.13 -3.84 -14.24
N ASP A 97 -3.41 -4.52 -15.35
CA ASP A 97 -4.35 -4.03 -16.36
C ASP A 97 -5.80 -4.22 -15.91
N TYR A 98 -6.58 -3.13 -15.97
CA TYR A 98 -8.02 -3.14 -15.72
C TYR A 98 -8.78 -3.11 -17.05
N PRO A 99 -9.87 -3.89 -17.21
CA PRO A 99 -10.56 -4.70 -16.20
C PRO A 99 -10.13 -6.18 -16.13
N SER A 100 -9.07 -6.58 -16.85
CA SER A 100 -8.73 -8.00 -17.04
C SER A 100 -8.13 -8.67 -15.80
N ILE A 101 -7.16 -8.03 -15.15
CA ILE A 101 -6.38 -8.61 -14.04
C ILE A 101 -6.62 -7.80 -12.76
N ALA A 102 -6.58 -6.48 -12.87
CA ALA A 102 -6.68 -5.60 -11.72
C ALA A 102 -8.14 -5.33 -11.33
N LYS A 103 -8.37 -5.24 -10.02
CA LYS A 103 -9.65 -4.80 -9.43
C LYS A 103 -9.63 -3.32 -9.08
N ARG A 104 -10.81 -2.78 -8.74
CA ARG A 104 -10.99 -1.41 -8.20
C ARG A 104 -11.71 -1.44 -6.88
N THR A 105 -11.29 -0.54 -6.00
CA THR A 105 -11.85 -0.40 -4.66
C THR A 105 -12.65 0.88 -4.59
N PHE A 106 -13.87 0.80 -4.08
CA PHE A 106 -14.76 1.94 -3.87
C PHE A 106 -15.03 2.10 -2.38
N PHE A 107 -14.72 3.29 -1.86
CA PHE A 107 -15.08 3.71 -0.51
C PHE A 107 -16.29 4.64 -0.60
N LEU A 108 -17.38 4.24 0.03
CA LEU A 108 -18.65 4.93 -0.02
C LEU A 108 -18.95 5.66 1.29
N ALA A 109 -19.43 6.89 1.18
CA ALA A 109 -19.99 7.63 2.31
C ALA A 109 -21.20 8.46 1.86
N PRO A 110 -22.16 8.72 2.77
CA PRO A 110 -23.47 9.29 2.43
C PRO A 110 -23.40 10.73 1.92
N ASN A 111 -22.38 11.50 2.29
CA ASN A 111 -22.27 12.89 1.89
C ASN A 111 -20.84 13.28 1.54
N ARG A 112 -20.73 14.40 0.81
CA ARG A 112 -19.48 14.97 0.33
C ARG A 112 -18.50 15.29 1.45
N ALA A 113 -18.95 15.96 2.51
CA ALA A 113 -18.07 16.39 3.60
C ALA A 113 -17.35 15.19 4.24
N LEU A 114 -18.07 14.08 4.47
CA LEU A 114 -17.49 12.87 5.01
C LEU A 114 -16.55 12.19 4.02
N ILE A 115 -16.92 12.13 2.74
CA ILE A 115 -16.05 11.61 1.68
C ILE A 115 -14.74 12.39 1.60
N THR A 116 -14.81 13.72 1.59
CA THR A 116 -13.62 14.59 1.53
C THR A 116 -12.71 14.38 2.74
N GLN A 117 -13.28 14.30 3.95
CA GLN A 117 -12.50 14.05 5.17
C GLN A 117 -11.76 12.70 5.11
N GLN A 118 -12.44 11.65 4.66
CA GLN A 118 -11.82 10.32 4.55
C GLN A 118 -10.81 10.26 3.41
N TYR A 119 -11.06 10.93 2.29
CA TYR A 119 -10.17 10.99 1.14
C TYR A 119 -8.83 11.64 1.49
N GLU A 120 -8.84 12.77 2.21
CA GLU A 120 -7.58 13.43 2.63
C GLU A 120 -6.77 12.55 3.59
N THR A 121 -7.45 11.82 4.47
CA THR A 121 -6.77 10.85 5.34
C THR A 121 -6.20 9.67 4.54
N ALA A 122 -6.96 9.19 3.55
CA ALA A 122 -6.59 8.06 2.70
C ALA A 122 -5.38 8.36 1.83
N LYS A 123 -5.26 9.57 1.26
CA LYS A 123 -4.07 10.01 0.50
C LYS A 123 -2.76 9.83 1.25
N ILE A 124 -2.80 10.03 2.57
CA ILE A 124 -1.62 9.96 3.43
C ILE A 124 -1.30 8.51 3.79
N LEU A 125 -2.33 7.69 4.01
CA LEU A 125 -2.18 6.35 4.61
C LEU A 125 -2.15 5.21 3.59
N LEU A 126 -2.80 5.37 2.43
CA LEU A 126 -3.01 4.32 1.45
C LEU A 126 -2.08 4.48 0.25
N PRO A 127 -1.53 3.38 -0.28
CA PRO A 127 -0.74 3.42 -1.49
C PRO A 127 -1.61 3.58 -2.75
N GLY A 128 -0.97 3.96 -3.86
CA GLY A 128 -1.58 3.99 -5.19
C GLY A 128 -2.23 5.31 -5.59
N LYS A 129 -2.88 5.30 -6.76
CA LYS A 129 -3.59 6.47 -7.28
C LYS A 129 -5.02 6.45 -6.75
N ILE A 130 -5.31 7.44 -5.91
CA ILE A 130 -6.59 7.60 -5.23
C ILE A 130 -7.30 8.82 -5.79
N THR A 131 -8.56 8.67 -6.15
CA THR A 131 -9.40 9.77 -6.62
C THR A 131 -10.68 9.90 -5.79
N MET A 132 -11.24 11.10 -5.79
CA MET A 132 -12.54 11.40 -5.21
C MET A 132 -13.44 11.92 -6.32
N ILE A 133 -14.61 11.30 -6.50
CA ILE A 133 -15.60 11.73 -7.50
C ILE A 133 -16.89 12.06 -6.77
N THR A 134 -17.28 13.32 -6.90
CA THR A 134 -18.48 13.92 -6.31
C THR A 134 -19.20 14.73 -7.39
N GLY A 135 -20.44 15.15 -7.15
CA GLY A 135 -21.25 15.90 -8.12
C GLY A 135 -20.55 17.12 -8.75
N ASP A 136 -19.68 17.80 -8.02
CA ASP A 136 -18.88 18.93 -8.54
C ASP A 136 -17.92 18.60 -9.70
N GLN A 137 -17.63 17.32 -9.95
CA GLN A 137 -16.80 16.88 -11.08
C GLN A 137 -17.66 16.60 -12.34
N ASN A 138 -18.93 16.99 -12.32
CA ASN A 138 -19.95 16.70 -13.33
C ASN A 138 -19.85 15.26 -13.88
N PRO A 139 -19.97 14.24 -13.02
CA PRO A 139 -19.94 12.85 -13.45
C PRO A 139 -21.03 12.52 -14.48
N ASP A 140 -22.12 13.28 -14.52
CA ASP A 140 -23.19 13.20 -15.53
C ASP A 140 -22.69 13.47 -16.96
N ASP A 141 -21.59 14.24 -17.11
CA ASP A 141 -20.99 14.56 -18.40
C ASP A 141 -20.01 13.48 -18.88
N PHE A 142 -19.72 12.45 -18.07
CA PHE A 142 -18.73 11.43 -18.41
C PHE A 142 -19.32 10.43 -19.41
N SER A 143 -18.69 10.32 -20.58
CA SER A 143 -18.98 9.21 -21.48
C SER A 143 -18.48 7.88 -20.91
N SER A 144 -18.99 6.75 -21.42
CA SER A 144 -18.48 5.41 -21.06
C SER A 144 -16.97 5.28 -21.27
N ASN A 145 -16.40 5.99 -22.26
CA ASN A 145 -14.97 6.02 -22.51
C ASN A 145 -14.21 6.78 -21.41
N ASP A 146 -14.77 7.87 -20.90
CA ASP A 146 -14.14 8.68 -19.85
C ASP A 146 -14.17 7.97 -18.51
N TRP A 147 -15.25 7.25 -18.22
CA TRP A 147 -15.31 6.32 -17.10
C TRP A 147 -14.24 5.23 -17.22
N MET A 148 -14.12 4.58 -18.37
CA MET A 148 -13.09 3.56 -18.57
C MET A 148 -11.67 4.10 -18.45
N LYS A 149 -11.38 5.32 -18.94
CA LYS A 149 -10.08 5.98 -18.72
C LYS A 149 -9.82 6.22 -17.23
N THR A 150 -10.84 6.71 -16.51
CA THR A 150 -10.75 7.01 -15.08
C THR A 150 -10.53 5.74 -14.27
N LEU A 151 -11.30 4.69 -14.54
CA LEU A 151 -11.13 3.36 -13.94
C LEU A 151 -9.76 2.78 -14.27
N LYS A 152 -9.22 2.95 -15.48
CA LYS A 152 -7.85 2.51 -15.78
C LYS A 152 -6.79 3.29 -15.02
N ASN A 153 -6.97 4.60 -14.83
CA ASN A 153 -5.96 5.45 -14.22
C ASN A 153 -5.89 5.33 -12.69
N PHE A 154 -7.01 5.15 -11.99
CA PHE A 154 -7.06 5.13 -10.53
C PHE A 154 -7.39 3.75 -9.97
N GLN A 155 -6.87 3.41 -8.78
CA GLN A 155 -7.13 2.14 -8.11
C GLN A 155 -8.22 2.24 -7.04
N LEU A 156 -8.28 3.39 -6.35
CA LEU A 156 -9.17 3.61 -5.20
C LEU A 156 -10.02 4.87 -5.42
N PHE A 157 -11.31 4.71 -5.20
CA PHE A 157 -12.34 5.71 -5.48
C PHE A 157 -13.09 6.06 -4.20
N PHE A 158 -13.13 7.35 -3.86
CA PHE A 158 -13.96 7.88 -2.79
C PHE A 158 -15.17 8.56 -3.42
N VAL A 159 -16.35 7.95 -3.30
CA VAL A 159 -17.55 8.41 -4.00
C VAL A 159 -18.79 8.33 -3.11
N THR A 160 -19.81 9.12 -3.45
CA THR A 160 -21.14 8.95 -2.86
C THR A 160 -21.88 7.80 -3.55
N PRO A 161 -22.84 7.14 -2.89
CA PRO A 161 -23.61 6.05 -3.49
C PRO A 161 -24.27 6.38 -4.84
N ALA A 162 -24.75 7.62 -5.01
CA ALA A 162 -25.33 8.09 -6.27
C ALA A 162 -24.34 7.96 -7.45
N ILE A 163 -23.11 8.47 -7.27
CA ILE A 163 -22.07 8.38 -8.31
C ILE A 163 -21.70 6.95 -8.64
N LEU A 164 -21.68 6.03 -7.65
CA LEU A 164 -21.41 4.63 -7.96
C LEU A 164 -22.53 4.02 -8.80
N TYR A 165 -23.79 4.40 -8.57
CA TYR A 165 -24.91 3.95 -9.39
C TYR A 165 -24.76 4.38 -10.85
N ASP A 166 -24.26 5.59 -11.10
CA ASP A 166 -24.06 6.11 -12.46
C ASP A 166 -22.89 5.42 -13.21
N ILE A 167 -21.99 4.76 -12.48
CA ILE A 167 -20.82 4.04 -13.04
C ILE A 167 -21.14 2.59 -13.45
N LEU A 168 -22.15 1.97 -12.83
CA LEU A 168 -22.50 0.54 -13.00
C LEU A 168 -23.34 0.29 -14.26
#